data_AF-N1RK95-F1
#
_entry.id   AF-N1RK95-F1
#
_cell.length_a   1.000
_cell.length_b   1.000
_cell.length_c   1.000
_cell.angle_alpha   90.00
_cell.angle_beta   90.00
_cell.angle_gamma   90.00
#
_symmetry.space_group_name_H-M   'P 1'
#
loop_
_entity.id
_entity.type
_entity.pdbx_description
1 polymer ?
#
loop_
_entity_poly.entity_id
_entity_poly.type
_entity_poly.pdbx_seq_one_letter_code
_entity_poly.pdbx_strand_id
1 'polypeptide(L)' 'MTGKRSRKGCGECRKRRRKCDEVKPSCGQCVSNHRSCKYELRLVWSQGVQNRRSGMRVPEMKAISLTDPIK' A
#
# COMPACT_ATOMS: atom_id res chain seq x y z
N MET A 1 -13.86 -16.64 -21.20
CA MET A 1 -12.97 -15.50 -20.86
C MET A 1 -13.65 -14.58 -19.84
N THR A 2 -13.90 -15.07 -18.64
CA THR A 2 -14.53 -14.30 -17.54
C THR A 2 -13.78 -14.62 -16.26
N GLY A 3 -12.58 -14.04 -16.13
CA GLY A 3 -11.69 -14.28 -14.99
C GLY A 3 -11.53 -13.01 -14.18
N LYS A 4 -11.96 -13.02 -12.91
CA LYS A 4 -11.62 -11.98 -11.94
C LYS A 4 -10.10 -11.76 -11.99
N ARG A 5 -9.68 -10.51 -12.13
CA ARG A 5 -8.25 -10.15 -12.08
C ARG A 5 -7.69 -10.63 -10.74
N SER A 6 -6.52 -11.26 -10.80
CA SER A 6 -5.77 -11.67 -9.62
C SER A 6 -5.53 -10.43 -8.72
N ARG A 7 -6.06 -10.47 -7.50
CA ARG A 7 -5.95 -9.37 -6.53
C ARG A 7 -4.54 -9.29 -5.93
N LYS A 8 -3.86 -10.43 -5.85
CA LYS A 8 -2.54 -10.57 -5.21
C LYS A 8 -1.46 -10.95 -6.20
N GLY A 9 -1.67 -10.76 -7.49
CA GLY A 9 -0.70 -11.08 -8.54
C GLY A 9 0.64 -10.38 -8.31
N CYS A 10 1.72 -11.00 -8.78
CA CYS A 10 3.05 -10.41 -8.66
C CYS A 10 3.16 -9.08 -9.42
N GLY A 11 4.12 -8.24 -9.03
CA GLY A 11 4.35 -6.94 -9.63
C GLY A 11 4.58 -7.01 -11.14
N GLU A 12 5.27 -8.05 -11.62
CA GLU A 12 5.58 -8.21 -13.04
C GLU A 12 4.35 -8.55 -13.89
N CYS A 13 3.50 -9.47 -13.42
CA CYS A 13 2.23 -9.79 -14.10
C CYS A 13 1.27 -8.59 -14.10
N ARG A 14 1.25 -7.79 -13.01
CA ARG A 14 0.49 -6.55 -12.95
C ARG A 14 1.00 -5.52 -13.96
N LYS A 15 2.31 -5.28 -14.00
CA LYS A 15 2.96 -4.35 -14.96
C LYS A 15 2.62 -4.73 -16.41
N ARG A 16 2.63 -6.02 -16.74
CA ARG A 16 2.29 -6.53 -18.09
C ARG A 16 0.80 -6.73 -18.35
N ARG A 17 -0.08 -6.50 -17.37
CA ARG A 17 -1.53 -6.70 -17.47
C ARG A 17 -1.91 -8.12 -17.92
N ARG A 18 -1.20 -9.14 -17.41
CA ARG A 18 -1.48 -10.56 -17.69
C ARG A 18 -2.00 -11.28 -16.43
N LYS A 19 -2.64 -12.44 -16.62
CA LYS A 19 -3.12 -13.27 -15.51
C LYS A 19 -1.92 -13.80 -14.72
N CYS A 20 -1.98 -13.66 -13.40
CA CYS A 20 -1.02 -14.26 -12.48
C CYS A 20 -1.70 -15.44 -11.78
N ASP A 21 -0.99 -16.56 -11.68
CA ASP A 21 -1.39 -17.76 -10.95
C ASP A 21 -1.11 -17.68 -9.44
N GLU A 22 -0.48 -16.59 -8.96
CA GLU A 22 -0.20 -16.30 -7.54
C GLU A 22 0.67 -17.34 -6.80
N VAL A 23 1.27 -18.31 -7.51
CA VAL A 23 2.22 -19.27 -6.95
C VAL A 23 3.48 -18.56 -6.45
N LYS A 24 4.03 -19.05 -5.32
CA LYS A 24 5.24 -18.55 -4.66
C LYS A 24 6.31 -19.65 -4.65
N PRO A 25 7.61 -19.30 -4.72
CA PRO A 25 8.19 -17.96 -4.72
C PRO A 25 8.08 -17.23 -6.08
N SER A 26 7.82 -17.95 -7.17
CA SER A 26 7.65 -17.40 -8.51
C SER A 26 6.39 -17.97 -9.17
N CYS A 27 5.62 -17.12 -9.84
CA CYS A 27 4.44 -17.57 -10.58
C CYS A 27 4.84 -18.24 -11.90
N GLY A 28 4.02 -19.17 -12.40
CA GLY A 28 4.30 -19.94 -13.61
C GLY A 28 4.58 -19.04 -14.83
N GLN A 29 3.84 -17.95 -14.98
CA GLN A 29 4.10 -16.98 -16.06
C GLN A 29 5.49 -16.34 -16.00
N CYS A 30 5.99 -16.03 -14.80
CA CYS A 30 7.34 -15.48 -14.64
C CYS A 30 8.41 -16.55 -14.88
N VAL A 31 8.18 -17.79 -14.42
CA VAL A 31 9.11 -18.91 -14.64
C VAL A 31 9.26 -19.21 -16.13
N SER A 32 8.15 -19.42 -16.85
CA SER A 32 8.18 -19.75 -18.29
C SER A 32 8.79 -18.67 -19.17
N ASN A 33 8.75 -17.42 -18.73
CA ASN A 33 9.31 -16.29 -19.47
C ASN A 33 10.68 -15.83 -18.93
N HIS A 34 11.27 -16.57 -17.98
CA HIS A 34 12.55 -16.24 -17.33
C HIS A 34 12.61 -14.81 -16.77
N ARG A 35 11.58 -14.42 -16.01
CA ARG A 35 11.44 -13.05 -15.48
C ARG A 35 11.56 -13.00 -13.97
N SER A 36 12.02 -11.85 -13.48
CA SER A 36 12.05 -11.58 -12.04
C SER A 36 10.63 -11.48 -11.49
N CYS A 37 10.24 -12.48 -10.68
CA CYS A 37 8.95 -12.49 -10.01
C CYS A 37 9.09 -11.84 -8.63
N LYS A 38 8.48 -10.66 -8.45
CA LYS A 38 8.49 -9.94 -7.17
C LYS A 38 7.08 -9.62 -6.73
N TYR A 39 6.76 -9.93 -5.49
CA TYR A 39 5.51 -9.54 -4.85
C TYR A 39 5.77 -8.30 -4.00
N GLU A 40 5.45 -7.12 -4.55
CA GLU A 40 5.68 -5.83 -3.90
C GLU A 40 4.50 -5.47 -2.98
N LEU A 41 4.80 -4.98 -1.77
CA LEU A 41 3.81 -4.36 -0.89
C LEU A 41 3.56 -2.93 -1.38
N ARG A 42 2.36 -2.66 -1.88
CA ARG A 42 1.96 -1.30 -2.26
C ARG A 42 1.33 -0.62 -1.04
N LEU A 43 2.12 0.14 -0.31
CA LEU A 43 1.61 1.04 0.72
C LEU A 43 0.80 2.13 0.03
N VAL A 44 -0.49 2.19 0.34
CA VAL A 44 -1.36 3.30 -0.03
C VAL A 44 -1.57 4.10 1.23
N TRP A 45 -1.02 5.30 1.29
CA TRP A 45 -1.39 6.26 2.32
C TRP A 45 -2.88 6.55 2.12
N SER A 46 -3.71 6.21 3.10
CA SER A 46 -5.14 6.49 3.06
C SER A 46 -5.40 7.99 3.23
N GLN A 47 -4.94 8.82 2.30
CA GLN A 47 -5.42 10.19 2.15
C GLN A 47 -6.75 10.12 1.38
N GLY A 48 -7.80 9.71 2.10
CA GLY A 48 -9.10 9.41 1.49
C GLY A 48 -10.27 9.21 2.45
N VAL A 49 -10.13 9.56 3.73
CA VAL A 49 -11.26 9.95 4.58
C VAL A 49 -11.15 11.43 4.89
N GLN A 50 -11.23 12.27 3.85
CA GLN A 50 -11.47 13.70 4.00
C GLN A 50 -12.62 14.08 3.07
N ASN A 51 -13.75 14.36 3.72
CA ASN A 51 -14.94 15.06 3.24
C ASN A 51 -16.14 14.25 2.69
N ARG A 52 -16.87 13.59 3.61
CA ARG A 52 -18.28 13.96 3.85
C ARG A 52 -18.49 14.07 5.36
N ARG A 53 -18.35 15.29 5.89
CA ARG A 53 -18.64 15.68 7.30
C ARG A 53 -17.88 14.88 8.38
N SER A 54 -16.70 15.33 8.77
CA SER A 54 -16.15 15.01 10.10
C SER A 54 -15.02 15.97 10.46
N GLY A 55 -15.40 17.10 11.05
CA GLY A 55 -14.47 17.89 11.84
C GLY A 55 -14.09 17.11 13.09
N MET A 56 -12.95 16.42 13.06
CA MET A 56 -12.26 16.00 14.28
C MET A 56 -11.35 17.16 14.71
N ARG A 57 -11.79 17.93 15.71
CA ARG A 57 -10.94 18.95 16.34
C ARG A 57 -9.86 18.23 17.14
N VAL A 58 -8.63 18.26 16.66
CA VAL A 58 -7.47 17.92 17.50
C VAL A 58 -7.40 18.94 18.64
N PRO A 59 -7.29 18.53 19.91
CA PRO A 59 -7.03 19.48 20.99
C PRO A 59 -5.63 20.08 20.78
N GLU A 60 -5.55 21.41 20.78
CA GLU A 60 -4.28 22.13 20.70
C GLU A 60 -3.48 21.87 22.00
N MET A 61 -2.53 20.95 21.93
CA MET A 61 -1.61 20.70 23.04
C MET A 61 -0.69 21.90 23.19
N LYS A 62 -0.88 22.69 24.25
CA LYS A 62 0.01 23.82 24.56
C LYS A 62 1.42 23.29 24.85
N ALA A 63 2.41 23.86 24.17
CA ALA A 63 3.81 23.61 24.45
C ALA A 63 4.14 24.10 25.86
N ILE A 64 4.67 23.21 26.69
CA ILE A 64 5.20 23.59 28.01
C ILE A 64 6.54 24.28 27.75
N SER A 65 6.59 25.60 27.92
CA SER A 65 7.80 26.40 27.78
C SER A 65 8.73 26.17 28.99
N LEU A 66 9.92 25.62 28.76
CA LEU A 66 10.96 25.36 29.78
C LEU A 66 11.69 26.65 30.22
N THR A 67 10.96 27.74 30.46
CA THR A 67 11.54 29.01 30.94
C THR A 67 10.86 29.46 32.22
N ASP A 68 10.85 28.59 33.23
CA ASP A 68 10.60 29.01 34.59
C ASP A 68 11.95 29.11 35.32
N PRO A 69 12.41 30.30 35.72
CA PRO A 69 13.57 30.41 36.58
C PRO A 69 13.21 29.77 37.94
N ILE A 70 13.98 28.76 38.31
CA ILE A 70 13.96 28.17 39.65
C ILE A 70 14.26 29.30 40.63
N LYS A 71 13.28 29.59 41.49
CA LYS A 71 13.49 30.47 42.64
C LYS A 71 14.34 29.78 43.69
#